data_AF-A0A7C0VVS2-F1
#
_entry.id   AF-A0A7C0VVS2-F1
#
_cell.length_a   1.000
_cell.length_b   1.000
_cell.length_c   1.000
_cell.angle_alpha   90.00
_cell.angle_beta   90.00
_cell.angle_gamma   90.00
#
_symmetry.space_group_name_H-M   'P 1'
#
loop_
_entity.id
_entity.type
_entity.pdbx_description
1 polymer ?
#
loop_
_entity_poly.entity_id
_entity_poly.type
_entity_poly.pdbx_seq_one_letter_code
_entity_poly.pdbx_strand_id
1 'polypeptide(L)'
;MTAPEEAARRARTLREQLEEHNYRYYVLDQPVISDAEYDRLMRELRELERRYPELVTPDSPTQRVGAAARTEFGAVRHVVAMLSLDNAFSEEEVAEFDRRVRERLSVEDVLYHAAPKFDGLSLSLRYEAGCLVRAGTRGDGRTGEDVTANVRTIRNVPLRLRGAGWPAVVEVRGEAVIPKRAFARLN
;
A
#
# COMPACT_ATOMS: atom_id res chain seq x y z
N MET A 1 28.58 -3.55 -17.71
CA MET A 1 29.73 -3.43 -16.79
C MET A 1 29.18 -3.63 -15.40
N THR A 2 29.72 -4.56 -14.62
CA THR A 2 29.28 -4.79 -13.24
C THR A 2 29.47 -3.53 -12.40
N ALA A 3 28.47 -3.18 -11.60
CA ALA A 3 28.48 -2.02 -10.73
C ALA A 3 29.64 -2.11 -9.73
N PRO A 4 30.44 -1.04 -9.57
CA PRO A 4 31.38 -0.94 -8.47
C PRO A 4 30.67 -1.11 -7.12
N GLU A 5 31.34 -1.73 -6.16
CA GLU A 5 30.76 -1.98 -4.83
C GLU A 5 30.30 -0.69 -4.14
N GLU A 6 31.04 0.41 -4.33
CA GLU A 6 30.66 1.72 -3.83
C GLU A 6 29.33 2.24 -4.44
N ALA A 7 29.12 2.02 -5.75
CA ALA A 7 27.88 2.38 -6.41
C ALA A 7 26.70 1.55 -5.89
N ALA A 8 26.92 0.24 -5.67
CA ALA A 8 25.93 -0.66 -5.10
C ALA A 8 25.56 -0.28 -3.65
N ARG A 9 26.57 0.08 -2.84
CA ARG A 9 26.37 0.58 -1.47
C ARG A 9 25.61 1.90 -1.47
N ARG A 10 25.98 2.84 -2.35
CA ARG A 10 25.30 4.15 -2.45
C ARG A 10 23.85 4.01 -2.88
N ALA A 11 23.56 3.18 -3.89
CA ALA A 11 22.19 2.91 -4.32
C ALA A 11 21.33 2.32 -3.19
N ARG A 12 21.89 1.42 -2.37
CA ARG A 12 21.22 0.88 -1.19
C ARG A 12 20.89 1.97 -0.17
N THR A 13 21.87 2.80 0.19
CA THR A 13 21.67 3.91 1.13
C THR A 13 20.62 4.91 0.61
N LEU A 14 20.67 5.26 -0.67
CA LEU A 14 19.69 6.18 -1.26
C LEU A 14 18.28 5.60 -1.21
N ARG A 15 18.10 4.30 -1.48
CA ARG A 15 16.79 3.64 -1.33
C ARG A 15 16.29 3.69 0.11
N GLU A 16 17.13 3.37 1.08
CA GLU A 16 16.78 3.43 2.51
C GLU A 16 16.38 4.86 2.94
N GLN A 17 17.14 5.87 2.53
CA GLN A 17 16.85 7.28 2.82
C GLN A 17 15.53 7.72 2.17
N LEU A 18 15.34 7.43 0.87
CA LEU A 18 14.13 7.81 0.16
C LEU A 18 12.89 7.13 0.75
N GLU A 19 12.97 5.87 1.13
CA GLU A 19 11.87 5.17 1.80
C GLU A 19 11.59 5.72 3.21
N GLU A 20 12.61 6.17 3.94
CA GLU A 20 12.43 6.89 5.20
C GLU A 20 11.69 8.22 5.01
N HIS A 21 12.12 9.02 4.03
CA HIS A 21 11.48 10.29 3.73
C HIS A 21 10.06 10.10 3.20
N ASN A 22 9.81 9.09 2.37
CA ASN A 22 8.47 8.72 1.91
C ASN A 22 7.56 8.35 3.08
N TYR A 23 8.04 7.53 4.01
CA TYR A 23 7.26 7.13 5.19
C TYR A 23 6.89 8.35 6.05
N ARG A 24 7.87 9.21 6.34
CA ARG A 24 7.64 10.43 7.11
C ARG A 24 6.67 11.39 6.43
N TYR A 25 6.82 11.60 5.13
CA TYR A 25 5.98 12.51 4.36
C TYR A 25 4.55 11.96 4.19
N TYR A 26 4.41 10.71 3.71
CA TYR A 26 3.12 10.18 3.26
C TYR A 26 2.35 9.39 4.32
N VAL A 27 2.99 8.93 5.39
CA VAL A 27 2.34 8.13 6.44
C VAL A 27 2.28 8.88 7.76
N LEU A 28 3.38 9.54 8.17
CA LEU A 28 3.42 10.26 9.45
C LEU A 28 3.00 11.73 9.35
N ASP A 29 2.91 12.29 8.13
CA ASP A 29 2.68 13.72 7.90
C ASP A 29 3.72 14.62 8.63
N GLN A 30 4.98 14.15 8.67
CA GLN A 30 6.10 14.76 9.41
C GLN A 30 7.38 14.80 8.55
N PRO A 31 7.40 15.54 7.42
CA PRO A 31 8.57 15.62 6.56
C PRO A 31 9.77 16.24 7.29
N VAL A 32 10.96 15.70 7.04
CA VAL A 32 12.23 16.14 7.67
C VAL A 32 13.23 16.76 6.70
N ILE A 33 12.92 16.69 5.39
CA ILE A 33 13.71 17.31 4.32
C ILE A 33 12.76 18.04 3.38
N SER A 34 13.31 18.99 2.64
CA SER A 34 12.58 19.70 1.59
C SER A 34 12.38 18.83 0.33
N ASP A 35 11.39 19.20 -0.49
CA ASP A 35 11.15 18.55 -1.78
C ASP A 35 12.38 18.61 -2.70
N ALA A 36 13.13 19.72 -2.67
CA ALA A 36 14.34 19.89 -3.47
C ALA A 36 15.47 18.92 -3.04
N GLU A 37 15.61 18.66 -1.75
CA GLU A 37 16.55 17.67 -1.22
C GLU A 37 16.13 16.25 -1.59
N TYR A 38 14.84 15.94 -1.48
CA TYR A 38 14.29 14.65 -1.90
C TYR A 38 14.55 14.41 -3.40
N ASP A 39 14.27 15.39 -4.24
CA ASP A 39 14.49 15.31 -5.69
C ASP A 39 15.97 15.15 -6.06
N ARG A 40 16.88 15.71 -5.26
CA ARG A 40 18.32 15.47 -5.42
C ARG A 40 18.67 14.00 -5.17
N LEU A 41 18.20 13.43 -4.06
CA LEU A 41 18.44 12.02 -3.72
C LEU A 41 17.83 11.07 -4.77
N MET A 42 16.61 11.37 -5.22
CA MET A 42 15.91 10.59 -6.25
C MET A 42 16.64 10.64 -7.60
N ARG A 43 17.14 11.82 -8.01
CA ARG A 43 17.93 11.97 -9.25
C ARG A 43 19.22 11.16 -9.19
N GLU A 44 19.94 11.24 -8.07
CA GLU A 44 21.17 10.48 -7.87
C GLU A 44 20.93 8.97 -7.99
N LEU A 45 19.86 8.46 -7.35
CA LEU A 45 19.50 7.04 -7.44
C LEU A 45 19.17 6.63 -8.89
N ARG A 46 18.39 7.45 -9.61
CA ARG A 46 18.06 7.22 -11.03
C ARG A 46 19.31 7.20 -11.91
N GLU A 47 20.26 8.08 -11.66
CA GLU A 47 21.51 8.12 -12.41
C GLU A 47 22.35 6.86 -12.20
N LEU A 48 22.46 6.40 -10.95
CA LEU A 48 23.15 5.15 -10.62
C LEU A 48 22.49 3.94 -11.28
N GLU A 49 21.18 3.82 -11.17
CA GLU A 49 20.41 2.72 -11.76
C GLU A 49 20.43 2.76 -13.30
N ARG A 50 20.47 3.94 -13.91
CA ARG A 50 20.64 4.09 -15.36
C ARG A 50 22.04 3.67 -15.81
N ARG A 51 23.07 4.01 -15.04
CA ARG A 51 24.46 3.66 -15.34
C ARG A 51 24.76 2.18 -15.12
N TYR A 52 24.11 1.59 -14.11
CA TYR A 52 24.25 0.19 -13.71
C TYR A 52 22.86 -0.45 -13.57
N PRO A 53 22.26 -0.93 -14.68
CA PRO A 53 20.91 -1.49 -14.70
C PRO A 53 20.69 -2.66 -13.72
N GLU A 54 21.75 -3.41 -13.38
CA GLU A 54 21.71 -4.48 -12.39
C GLU A 54 21.45 -4.00 -10.95
N LEU A 55 21.59 -2.69 -10.69
CA LEU A 55 21.25 -2.09 -9.39
C LEU A 55 19.75 -1.82 -9.22
N VAL A 56 18.97 -1.91 -10.31
CA VAL A 56 17.52 -1.74 -10.26
C VAL A 56 16.90 -2.92 -9.51
N THR A 57 16.13 -2.61 -8.48
CA THR A 57 15.35 -3.60 -7.73
C THR A 57 13.85 -3.33 -7.88
N PRO A 58 12.97 -4.36 -7.88
CA PRO A 58 11.52 -4.18 -8.05
C PRO A 58 10.84 -3.30 -6.99
N ASP A 59 11.50 -3.09 -5.87
CA ASP A 59 11.07 -2.27 -4.73
C ASP A 59 11.77 -0.90 -4.68
N SER A 60 12.62 -0.57 -5.66
CA SER A 60 13.26 0.73 -5.72
C SER A 60 12.21 1.85 -5.91
N PRO A 61 12.33 2.99 -5.21
CA PRO A 61 11.43 4.13 -5.36
C PRO A 61 11.32 4.65 -6.81
N THR A 62 12.35 4.42 -7.62
CA THR A 62 12.39 4.80 -9.04
C THR A 62 11.39 4.00 -9.89
N GLN A 63 11.00 2.80 -9.45
CA GLN A 63 10.09 1.91 -10.16
C GLN A 63 8.60 2.26 -9.96
N ARG A 64 8.30 3.29 -9.15
CA ARG A 64 6.91 3.74 -8.92
C ARG A 64 6.27 4.39 -10.14
N VAL A 65 7.06 5.01 -11.01
CA VAL A 65 6.58 5.76 -12.18
C VAL A 65 7.45 5.37 -13.36
N GLY A 66 7.00 4.41 -14.16
CA GLY A 66 7.83 3.88 -15.25
C GLY A 66 7.12 3.01 -16.29
N ALA A 67 5.94 2.46 -16.01
CA ALA A 67 5.16 1.75 -17.02
C ALA A 67 3.94 2.58 -17.44
N ALA A 68 3.62 2.56 -18.75
CA ALA A 68 2.34 3.04 -19.23
C ALA A 68 1.20 2.35 -18.46
N ALA A 69 0.12 3.08 -18.17
CA ALA A 69 -1.06 2.49 -17.57
C ALA A 69 -1.51 1.32 -18.44
N ARG A 70 -1.56 0.11 -17.87
CA ARG A 70 -2.10 -1.04 -18.57
C ARG A 70 -3.60 -0.81 -18.72
N THR A 71 -4.10 -0.92 -19.95
CA THR A 71 -5.53 -0.83 -20.26
C THR A 71 -6.26 -2.14 -19.99
N GLU A 72 -5.52 -3.24 -19.85
CA GLU A 72 -6.05 -4.56 -19.57
C GLU A 72 -5.61 -5.03 -18.18
N PHE A 73 -6.58 -5.43 -17.38
CA PHE A 73 -6.35 -5.98 -16.04
C PHE A 73 -6.50 -7.50 -16.07
N GLY A 74 -5.50 -8.20 -15.54
CA GLY A 74 -5.59 -9.64 -15.31
C GLY A 74 -6.52 -9.96 -14.13
N ALA A 75 -6.94 -11.21 -13.98
CA ALA A 75 -7.72 -11.64 -12.83
C ALA A 75 -6.81 -12.02 -11.64
N VAL A 76 -7.19 -11.60 -10.44
CA VAL A 76 -6.55 -11.98 -9.17
C VAL A 76 -7.54 -12.75 -8.33
N ARG A 77 -7.26 -14.03 -8.08
CA ARG A 77 -7.99 -14.82 -7.09
C ARG A 77 -7.46 -14.54 -5.68
N HIS A 78 -8.35 -14.14 -4.80
CA HIS A 78 -8.06 -13.93 -3.38
C HIS A 78 -7.94 -15.28 -2.66
N VAL A 79 -6.90 -15.43 -1.84
CA VAL A 79 -6.68 -16.67 -1.08
C VAL A 79 -7.76 -16.84 -0.02
N VAL A 80 -8.13 -15.74 0.65
CA VAL A 80 -9.26 -15.63 1.56
C VAL A 80 -10.28 -14.71 0.93
N ALA A 81 -11.58 -14.99 1.03
CA ALA A 81 -12.59 -14.09 0.46
C ALA A 81 -12.52 -12.68 1.09
N MET A 82 -12.68 -11.65 0.28
CA MET A 82 -12.91 -10.27 0.71
C MET A 82 -14.40 -10.07 0.95
N LEU A 83 -14.78 -9.91 2.22
CA LEU A 83 -16.18 -9.80 2.65
C LEU A 83 -16.70 -8.37 2.48
N SER A 84 -18.03 -8.25 2.44
CA SER A 84 -18.73 -6.98 2.70
C SER A 84 -19.07 -6.85 4.17
N LEU A 85 -19.52 -5.66 4.55
CA LEU A 85 -20.12 -5.40 5.86
C LEU A 85 -21.63 -5.25 5.68
N ASP A 86 -22.39 -5.81 6.62
CA ASP A 86 -23.79 -5.45 6.80
C ASP A 86 -23.87 -4.02 7.35
N ASN A 87 -25.00 -3.35 7.11
CA ASN A 87 -25.21 -1.96 7.53
C ASN A 87 -26.18 -1.88 8.72
N ALA A 88 -26.03 -0.82 9.50
CA ALA A 88 -27.02 -0.37 10.48
C ALA A 88 -27.25 1.14 10.27
N PHE A 89 -28.50 1.57 10.31
CA PHE A 89 -28.92 2.95 10.04
C PHE A 89 -29.54 3.64 11.25
N SER A 90 -29.73 2.93 12.36
CA SER A 90 -30.21 3.49 13.63
C SER A 90 -29.44 2.95 14.83
N GLU A 91 -29.56 3.63 15.97
CA GLU A 91 -28.95 3.20 17.23
C GLU A 91 -29.52 1.86 17.71
N GLU A 92 -30.81 1.61 17.47
CA GLU A 92 -31.48 0.36 17.82
C GLU A 92 -30.92 -0.82 17.01
N GLU A 93 -30.66 -0.63 15.71
CA GLU A 93 -30.04 -1.66 14.87
C GLU A 93 -28.62 -2.01 15.33
N VAL A 94 -27.85 -1.00 15.80
CA VAL A 94 -26.51 -1.21 16.37
C VAL A 94 -26.59 -1.94 17.72
N ALA A 95 -27.52 -1.55 18.61
CA ALA A 95 -27.75 -2.23 19.88
C ALA A 95 -28.18 -3.69 19.70
N GLU A 96 -29.01 -3.96 18.68
CA GLU A 96 -29.42 -5.29 18.31
C GLU A 96 -28.26 -6.12 17.71
N PHE A 97 -27.36 -5.50 16.94
CA PHE A 97 -26.11 -6.15 16.53
C PHE A 97 -25.26 -6.55 17.74
N ASP A 98 -25.05 -5.65 18.70
CA ASP A 98 -24.32 -5.95 19.94
C ASP A 98 -24.95 -7.12 20.71
N ARG A 99 -26.28 -7.08 20.92
CA ARG A 99 -27.03 -8.15 21.60
C ARG A 99 -26.76 -9.51 20.95
N ARG A 100 -26.84 -9.60 19.62
CA ARG A 100 -26.57 -10.85 18.89
C ARG A 100 -25.13 -11.33 19.02
N VAL A 101 -24.15 -10.41 19.06
CA VAL A 101 -22.74 -10.78 19.26
C VAL A 101 -22.54 -11.35 20.66
N ARG A 102 -23.03 -10.67 21.70
CA ARG A 102 -22.95 -11.10 23.09
C ARG A 102 -23.59 -12.46 23.32
N GLU A 103 -24.79 -12.68 22.78
CA GLU A 103 -25.49 -13.97 22.86
C GLU A 103 -24.70 -15.11 22.20
N ARG A 104 -24.16 -14.87 20.99
CA ARG A 104 -23.39 -15.88 20.26
C ARG A 104 -22.05 -16.22 20.91
N LEU A 105 -21.43 -15.26 21.59
CA LEU A 105 -20.18 -15.44 22.30
C LEU A 105 -20.38 -15.88 23.76
N SER A 106 -21.60 -15.79 24.28
CA SER A 106 -21.93 -16.04 25.69
C SER A 106 -21.12 -15.17 26.66
N VAL A 107 -21.05 -13.86 26.38
CA VAL A 107 -20.35 -12.86 27.19
C VAL A 107 -21.25 -11.68 27.52
N GLU A 108 -20.97 -11.00 28.63
CA GLU A 108 -21.74 -9.82 29.07
C GLU A 108 -21.34 -8.54 28.35
N ASP A 109 -20.05 -8.40 28.00
CA ASP A 109 -19.48 -7.22 27.34
C ASP A 109 -18.55 -7.62 26.20
N VAL A 110 -18.51 -6.78 25.16
CA VAL A 110 -17.64 -6.95 23.99
C VAL A 110 -16.86 -5.67 23.76
N LEU A 111 -15.54 -5.80 23.60
CA LEU A 111 -14.70 -4.68 23.18
C LEU A 111 -14.75 -4.54 21.66
N TYR A 112 -15.17 -3.37 21.18
CA TYR A 112 -15.23 -3.03 19.77
C TYR A 112 -14.12 -2.06 19.36
N HIS A 113 -13.59 -2.25 18.16
CA HIS A 113 -12.76 -1.26 17.48
C HIS A 113 -13.62 -0.50 16.46
N ALA A 114 -13.87 0.79 16.72
CA ALA A 114 -14.59 1.66 15.80
C ALA A 114 -13.60 2.39 14.88
N ALA A 115 -13.84 2.34 13.57
CA ALA A 115 -13.04 3.03 12.56
C ALA A 115 -13.95 3.77 11.56
N PRO A 116 -13.51 4.91 11.01
CA PRO A 116 -14.23 5.58 9.93
C PRO A 116 -14.42 4.64 8.73
N LYS A 117 -15.63 4.61 8.17
CA LYS A 117 -15.90 3.93 6.90
C LYS A 117 -15.49 4.84 5.75
N PHE A 118 -14.37 4.52 5.12
CA PHE A 118 -13.94 5.23 3.93
C PHE A 118 -14.84 4.91 2.73
N ASP A 119 -15.11 5.93 1.93
CA ASP A 119 -15.82 5.82 0.66
C ASP A 119 -14.79 5.79 -0.47
N GLY A 120 -14.46 4.58 -0.92
CA GLY A 120 -13.36 4.34 -1.84
C GLY A 120 -13.47 2.98 -2.52
N LEU A 121 -12.32 2.43 -2.86
CA LEU A 121 -12.20 1.11 -3.48
C LEU A 121 -11.37 0.17 -2.61
N SER A 122 -11.96 -0.94 -2.21
CA SER A 122 -11.25 -1.97 -1.46
C SER A 122 -10.15 -2.65 -2.28
N LEU A 123 -8.96 -2.68 -1.70
CA LEU A 123 -7.76 -3.30 -2.25
C LEU A 123 -7.22 -4.40 -1.33
N SER A 124 -6.57 -5.37 -1.96
CA SER A 124 -5.77 -6.40 -1.32
C SER A 124 -4.32 -6.30 -1.81
N LEU A 125 -3.37 -6.16 -0.89
CA LEU A 125 -1.94 -6.00 -1.17
C LEU A 125 -1.18 -7.21 -0.63
N ARG A 126 -0.62 -8.01 -1.52
CA ARG A 126 0.16 -9.20 -1.16
C ARG A 126 1.64 -8.85 -1.14
N TYR A 127 2.25 -9.08 0.01
CA TYR A 127 3.68 -8.98 0.22
C TYR A 127 4.28 -10.37 0.44
N GLU A 128 5.40 -10.65 -0.21
CA GLU A 128 6.19 -11.86 -0.01
C GLU A 128 7.62 -11.47 0.34
N ALA A 129 8.14 -12.04 1.43
CA ALA A 129 9.42 -11.63 2.03
C ALA A 129 9.52 -10.10 2.22
N GLY A 130 8.41 -9.46 2.59
CA GLY A 130 8.29 -8.02 2.79
C GLY A 130 8.16 -7.19 1.50
N CYS A 131 8.27 -7.75 0.30
CA CYS A 131 8.16 -7.01 -0.96
C CYS A 131 6.75 -7.09 -1.55
N LEU A 132 6.21 -5.98 -2.04
CA LEU A 132 4.92 -5.95 -2.73
C LEU A 132 5.05 -6.73 -4.04
N VAL A 133 4.33 -7.84 -4.16
CA VAL A 133 4.36 -8.70 -5.36
C VAL A 133 3.07 -8.60 -6.18
N ARG A 134 1.93 -8.31 -5.53
CA ARG A 134 0.63 -8.24 -6.20
C ARG A 134 -0.33 -7.32 -5.47
N ALA A 135 -1.16 -6.59 -6.21
CA ALA A 135 -2.32 -5.89 -5.68
C ALA A 135 -3.57 -6.22 -6.49
N GLY A 136 -4.68 -6.45 -5.82
CA GLY A 136 -5.97 -6.78 -6.42
C GLY A 136 -7.10 -5.88 -5.94
N THR A 137 -8.06 -5.59 -6.81
CA THR A 137 -9.35 -5.02 -6.39
C THR A 137 -10.19 -6.08 -5.66
N ARG A 138 -11.25 -5.68 -4.96
CA ARG A 138 -12.20 -6.64 -4.36
C ARG A 138 -12.90 -7.51 -5.40
N GLY A 139 -13.35 -6.91 -6.50
CA GLY A 139 -14.24 -7.55 -7.48
C GLY A 139 -15.47 -8.15 -6.81
N ASP A 140 -15.72 -9.44 -7.05
CA ASP A 140 -16.86 -10.18 -6.45
C ASP A 140 -16.59 -10.68 -5.01
N GLY A 141 -15.42 -10.37 -4.45
CA GLY A 141 -14.96 -10.84 -3.14
C GLY A 141 -14.13 -12.12 -3.20
N ARG A 142 -14.13 -12.88 -4.31
CA ARG A 142 -13.27 -14.05 -4.54
C ARG A 142 -12.25 -13.80 -5.64
N THR A 143 -12.64 -13.04 -6.66
CA THR A 143 -11.83 -12.65 -7.81
C THR A 143 -11.95 -11.15 -8.02
N GLY A 144 -10.82 -10.47 -8.11
CA GLY A 144 -10.73 -9.07 -8.52
C GLY A 144 -9.78 -8.90 -9.71
N GLU A 145 -9.42 -7.65 -9.95
CA GLU A 145 -8.55 -7.22 -11.05
C GLU A 145 -7.13 -6.96 -10.54
N ASP A 146 -6.12 -7.38 -11.29
CA ASP A 146 -4.72 -7.09 -11.01
C ASP A 146 -4.42 -5.62 -11.29
N VAL A 147 -4.31 -4.84 -10.22
CA VAL A 147 -4.01 -3.40 -10.25
C VAL A 147 -2.62 -3.11 -9.68
N THR A 148 -1.71 -4.09 -9.71
CA THR A 148 -0.37 -3.98 -9.10
C THR A 148 0.40 -2.78 -9.63
N ALA A 149 0.38 -2.54 -10.95
CA ALA A 149 1.06 -1.39 -11.56
C ALA A 149 0.51 -0.06 -11.05
N ASN A 150 -0.82 0.07 -10.99
CA ASN A 150 -1.51 1.26 -10.50
C ASN A 150 -1.21 1.50 -9.02
N VAL A 151 -1.27 0.47 -8.19
CA VAL A 151 -1.02 0.57 -6.74
C VAL A 151 0.40 0.98 -6.42
N ARG A 152 1.41 0.56 -7.21
CA ARG A 152 2.81 1.02 -7.04
C ARG A 152 2.95 2.55 -7.15
N THR A 153 2.05 3.21 -7.88
CA THR A 153 2.05 4.67 -8.01
C THR A 153 1.53 5.40 -6.76
N ILE A 154 0.78 4.70 -5.89
CA ILE A 154 0.21 5.27 -4.66
C ILE A 154 1.32 5.46 -3.63
N ARG A 155 1.58 6.72 -3.27
CA ARG A 155 2.80 7.12 -2.55
C ARG A 155 2.89 6.60 -1.11
N ASN A 156 1.75 6.48 -0.42
CA ASN A 156 1.72 5.95 0.94
C ASN A 156 1.67 4.41 0.99
N VAL A 157 1.61 3.71 -0.17
CA VAL A 157 1.74 2.25 -0.22
C VAL A 157 3.22 1.90 -0.29
N PRO A 158 3.80 1.21 0.72
CA PRO A 158 5.21 0.82 0.68
C PRO A 158 5.44 -0.27 -0.36
N LEU A 159 6.52 -0.17 -1.15
CA LEU A 159 6.94 -1.26 -2.04
C LEU A 159 7.64 -2.38 -1.27
N ARG A 160 8.25 -2.05 -0.13
CA ARG A 160 8.81 -2.99 0.83
C ARG A 160 8.33 -2.62 2.24
N LEU A 161 7.87 -3.60 3.01
CA LEU A 161 7.48 -3.44 4.40
C LEU A 161 8.67 -2.99 5.25
N ARG A 162 8.41 -2.06 6.16
CA ARG A 162 9.40 -1.54 7.11
C ARG A 162 9.49 -2.46 8.33
N GLY A 163 10.68 -2.54 8.92
CA GLY A 163 10.93 -3.37 10.09
C GLY A 163 11.16 -4.85 9.76
N ALA A 164 11.07 -5.68 10.79
CA ALA A 164 11.31 -7.13 10.72
C ALA A 164 10.17 -7.89 11.43
N GLY A 165 10.15 -9.21 11.29
CA GLY A 165 9.17 -10.07 11.98
C GLY A 165 7.79 -10.16 11.31
N TRP A 166 7.63 -9.61 10.10
CA TRP A 166 6.45 -9.90 9.28
C TRP A 166 6.42 -11.39 8.87
N PRO A 167 5.25 -11.96 8.53
CA PRO A 167 5.15 -13.30 7.97
C PRO A 167 5.78 -13.40 6.58
N ALA A 168 6.23 -14.61 6.19
CA ALA A 168 6.80 -14.85 4.86
C ALA A 168 5.87 -14.41 3.71
N VAL A 169 4.56 -14.55 3.93
CA VAL A 169 3.49 -14.06 3.05
C VAL A 169 2.49 -13.31 3.92
N VAL A 170 2.21 -12.05 3.58
CA VAL A 170 1.16 -11.25 4.25
C VAL A 170 0.28 -10.57 3.22
N GLU A 171 -1.03 -10.58 3.46
CA GLU A 171 -2.01 -9.86 2.67
C GLU A 171 -2.61 -8.74 3.52
N VAL A 172 -2.35 -7.49 3.12
CA VAL A 172 -2.88 -6.30 3.78
C VAL A 172 -4.06 -5.79 2.99
N ARG A 173 -5.20 -5.57 3.65
CA ARG A 173 -6.43 -5.07 3.03
C ARG A 173 -6.74 -3.67 3.52
N GLY A 174 -7.25 -2.84 2.64
CA GLY A 174 -7.60 -1.46 2.95
C GLY A 174 -8.34 -0.81 1.80
N GLU A 175 -8.54 0.50 1.93
CA GLU A 175 -9.32 1.28 0.97
C GLU A 175 -8.41 2.28 0.25
N ALA A 176 -8.44 2.28 -1.09
CA ALA A 176 -7.92 3.38 -1.87
C ALA A 176 -8.97 4.49 -1.95
N VAL A 177 -8.58 5.71 -1.61
CA VAL A 177 -9.46 6.88 -1.58
C VAL A 177 -8.82 8.04 -2.33
N ILE A 178 -9.66 8.91 -2.88
CA ILE A 178 -9.24 10.20 -3.42
C ILE A 178 -9.62 11.27 -2.39
N PRO A 179 -8.66 11.99 -1.78
CA PRO A 179 -8.98 13.08 -0.87
C PRO A 179 -9.84 14.15 -1.56
N LYS A 180 -10.79 14.76 -0.83
CA LYS A 180 -11.74 15.76 -1.39
C LYS A 180 -11.07 16.85 -2.23
N ARG A 181 -9.93 17.38 -1.77
CA ARG A 181 -9.13 18.38 -2.51
C ARG A 181 -8.59 17.89 -3.85
N ALA A 182 -8.23 16.60 -3.94
CA ALA A 182 -7.72 16.00 -5.17
C ALA A 182 -8.88 15.67 -6.12
N PHE A 183 -10.01 15.20 -5.58
CA PHE A 183 -11.24 14.97 -6.33
C PHE A 183 -11.75 16.27 -6.97
N ALA A 184 -11.76 17.37 -6.22
CA ALA A 184 -12.18 18.69 -6.74
C ALA A 184 -11.26 19.25 -7.84
N ARG A 185 -9.99 18.84 -7.91
CA ARG A 185 -9.07 19.22 -9.01
C ARG A 185 -9.22 18.33 -10.24
N LEU A 186 -9.78 17.13 -10.08
CA LEU A 186 -9.97 16.17 -11.17
C LEU A 186 -11.19 16.54 -12.02
N ASN A 187 -12.22 17.10 -11.39
CA ASN A 187 -13.43 17.63 -12.03
C ASN A 187 -13.21 19.05 -12.56
#